data_AF-A0A847U3K6-F1
#
_entry.id   AF-A0A847U3K6-F1
#
_cell.length_a   1.000
_cell.length_b   1.000
_cell.length_c   1.000
_cell.angle_alpha   90.00
_cell.angle_beta   90.00
_cell.angle_gamma   90.00
#
_symmetry.space_group_name_H-M   'P 1'
#
loop_
_entity.id
_entity.type
_entity.pdbx_description
1 polymer ?
#
loop_
_entity_poly.entity_id
_entity_poly.type
_entity_poly.pdbx_seq_one_letter_code
_entity_poly.pdbx_strand_id
1 'polypeptide(L)'
;MGVFEVEQSSFDDLASFNYHLADGARDNISSDLYIVAGLSQFSQQEFFEILTQRGYSIEDLGAIQKVSRTYTTSGDAPEDTILEEEEEEAEEEDNGSERVAEFYLYYDEESGVTLFYTDQRKTKEIKYTVAKLLDGERGLHYLYIGPGLFRDIRREIIRNEEIAEITKFVADRLEDSDYPCRIRPDVERTIQYYGDDGIEALEEMEENYGVRPRNITFNVPNQAKFRITRKGVFSLGRGDLTTLFEYVELCIEKALEIKEAYGESEFQMLATTDTLSVPTSEPASIELSGQLEYSEVEKVKSRMNEEGYLLVDSFQQEGSLYFSSKVMDTKKKNKFRIKASEDEIRVFPQETDDNLGSFLRFHEFVQSNIDPDASVVVET
;
A
#
# COMPACT_ATOMS: atom_id res chain seq x y z
N MET A 1 7.74 -25.97 1.27
CA MET A 1 8.91 -25.65 2.11
C MET A 1 8.44 -24.61 3.10
N GLY A 2 8.92 -24.69 4.33
CA GLY A 2 8.65 -23.64 5.32
C GLY A 2 9.40 -22.36 4.98
N VAL A 3 9.13 -21.29 5.73
CA VAL A 3 9.97 -20.08 5.68
C VAL A 3 11.40 -20.41 6.12
N PHE A 4 12.39 -19.67 5.63
CA PHE A 4 13.78 -19.77 6.12
C PHE A 4 13.85 -19.83 7.66
N GLU A 5 14.79 -20.61 8.21
CA GLU A 5 14.91 -20.77 9.66
C GLU A 5 15.89 -19.76 10.26
N VAL A 6 15.54 -19.25 11.44
CA VAL A 6 16.42 -18.41 12.27
C VAL A 6 16.90 -19.22 13.47
N GLU A 7 18.21 -19.16 13.76
CA GLU A 7 18.82 -19.98 14.82
C GLU A 7 18.57 -19.42 16.24
N GLN A 8 18.10 -18.16 16.33
CA GLN A 8 17.85 -17.49 17.59
C GLN A 8 16.45 -17.79 18.11
N SER A 9 16.35 -18.02 19.43
CA SER A 9 15.09 -18.29 20.12
C SER A 9 14.26 -17.04 20.41
N SER A 10 14.88 -15.85 20.35
CA SER A 10 14.20 -14.58 20.57
C SER A 10 15.01 -13.41 20.02
N PHE A 11 14.33 -12.34 19.64
CA PHE A 11 14.88 -11.06 19.21
C PHE A 11 14.36 -9.94 20.10
N ASP A 12 15.23 -8.98 20.43
CA ASP A 12 14.89 -7.86 21.32
C ASP A 12 14.18 -6.72 20.58
N ASP A 13 14.47 -6.56 19.28
CA ASP A 13 13.95 -5.49 18.44
C ASP A 13 14.06 -5.84 16.93
N LEU A 14 13.57 -4.93 16.07
CA LEU A 14 13.70 -5.10 14.62
C LEU A 14 15.15 -5.05 14.15
N ALA A 15 16.00 -4.20 14.75
CA ALA A 15 17.38 -4.01 14.35
C ALA A 15 18.22 -5.29 14.53
N SER A 16 18.03 -5.98 15.66
CA SER A 16 18.67 -7.26 15.97
C SER A 16 18.23 -8.36 15.02
N PHE A 17 16.94 -8.39 14.65
CA PHE A 17 16.43 -9.32 13.62
C PHE A 17 17.04 -9.04 12.24
N ASN A 18 17.01 -7.78 11.79
CA ASN A 18 17.59 -7.38 10.51
C ASN A 18 19.11 -7.66 10.46
N TYR A 19 19.83 -7.39 11.54
CA TYR A 19 21.25 -7.74 11.67
C TYR A 19 21.47 -9.25 11.54
N HIS A 20 20.65 -10.07 12.21
CA HIS A 20 20.73 -11.52 12.09
C HIS A 20 20.51 -12.02 10.65
N LEU A 21 19.55 -11.42 9.93
CA LEU A 21 19.31 -11.74 8.52
C LEU A 21 20.49 -11.36 7.64
N ALA A 22 21.08 -10.18 7.86
CA ALA A 22 22.20 -9.67 7.05
C ALA A 22 23.52 -10.43 7.29
N ASP A 23 23.85 -10.77 8.55
CA ASP A 23 25.17 -11.29 8.94
C ASP A 23 25.23 -12.83 9.01
N GLY A 24 24.10 -13.52 9.21
CA GLY A 24 24.10 -14.97 9.50
C GLY A 24 23.09 -15.81 8.76
N ALA A 25 21.88 -15.31 8.49
CA ALA A 25 20.81 -16.13 7.92
C ALA A 25 20.66 -16.04 6.40
N ARG A 26 21.47 -15.22 5.70
CA ARG A 26 21.35 -15.07 4.24
C ARG A 26 21.54 -16.39 3.49
N ASP A 27 22.42 -17.25 3.97
CA ASP A 27 22.66 -18.59 3.39
C ASP A 27 21.47 -19.54 3.56
N ASN A 28 20.56 -19.27 4.51
CA ASN A 28 19.35 -20.05 4.74
C ASN A 28 18.17 -19.59 3.86
N ILE A 29 18.28 -18.42 3.23
CA ILE A 29 17.25 -17.88 2.35
C ILE A 29 17.43 -18.52 0.97
N SER A 30 16.54 -19.44 0.64
CA SER A 30 16.66 -20.29 -0.55
C SER A 30 16.26 -19.59 -1.86
N SER A 31 15.56 -18.46 -1.74
CA SER A 31 15.01 -17.67 -2.85
C SER A 31 15.17 -16.15 -2.61
N ASP A 32 14.32 -15.33 -3.23
CA ASP A 32 14.25 -13.91 -2.93
C ASP A 32 13.66 -13.70 -1.52
N LEU A 33 14.26 -12.81 -0.72
CA LEU A 33 13.60 -12.35 0.50
C LEU A 33 12.51 -11.36 0.14
N TYR A 34 11.30 -11.57 0.65
CA TYR A 34 10.17 -10.65 0.55
C TYR A 34 9.89 -10.01 1.90
N ILE A 35 9.63 -8.70 1.88
CA ILE A 35 9.10 -7.94 3.00
C ILE A 35 7.79 -7.31 2.56
N VAL A 36 6.69 -7.67 3.22
CA VAL A 36 5.37 -7.09 2.98
C VAL A 36 5.07 -6.12 4.10
N ALA A 37 5.04 -4.83 3.77
CA ALA A 37 4.76 -3.78 4.71
C ALA A 37 3.28 -3.40 4.74
N GLY A 38 2.76 -3.14 5.94
CA GLY A 38 1.39 -2.69 6.14
C GLY A 38 1.28 -1.71 7.30
N LEU A 39 0.19 -0.96 7.32
CA LEU A 39 -0.18 -0.04 8.38
C LEU A 39 -1.40 -0.57 9.11
N SER A 40 -1.35 -0.48 10.43
CA SER A 40 -2.40 -0.85 11.35
C SER A 40 -2.77 0.36 12.22
N GLN A 41 -4.04 0.48 12.57
CA GLN A 41 -4.52 1.40 13.59
C GLN A 41 -4.73 0.73 14.96
N PHE A 42 -4.66 -0.60 15.00
CA PHE A 42 -4.97 -1.38 16.19
C PHE A 42 -3.82 -1.32 17.19
N SER A 43 -4.05 -1.69 18.45
CA SER A 43 -2.94 -2.07 19.32
C SER A 43 -2.32 -3.38 18.87
N GLN A 44 -1.11 -3.69 19.34
CA GLN A 44 -0.45 -4.98 19.05
C GLN A 44 -1.33 -6.17 19.46
N GLN A 45 -1.98 -6.08 20.63
CA GLN A 45 -2.85 -7.15 21.11
C GLN A 45 -4.05 -7.38 20.17
N GLU A 46 -4.76 -6.31 19.80
CA GLU A 46 -5.90 -6.38 18.89
C GLU A 46 -5.48 -6.90 17.51
N PHE A 47 -4.31 -6.50 17.02
CA PHE A 47 -3.75 -7.01 15.76
C PHE A 47 -3.54 -8.53 15.81
N PHE A 48 -2.95 -9.05 16.90
CA PHE A 48 -2.76 -10.50 17.07
C PHE A 48 -4.07 -11.26 17.27
N GLU A 49 -5.06 -10.65 17.91
CA GLU A 49 -6.42 -11.21 17.97
C GLU A 49 -7.04 -11.32 16.57
N ILE A 50 -6.89 -10.29 15.73
CA ILE A 50 -7.33 -10.30 14.33
C ILE A 50 -6.62 -11.42 13.55
N LEU A 51 -5.29 -11.55 13.68
CA LEU A 51 -4.54 -12.63 13.05
C LEU A 51 -5.09 -14.01 13.46
N THR A 52 -5.32 -14.22 14.76
CA THR A 52 -5.86 -15.48 15.28
C THR A 52 -7.26 -15.77 14.73
N GLN A 53 -8.14 -14.76 14.71
CA GLN A 53 -9.50 -14.87 14.13
C GLN A 53 -9.47 -15.16 12.62
N ARG A 54 -8.43 -14.70 11.92
CA ARG A 54 -8.19 -14.96 10.49
C ARG A 54 -7.49 -16.31 10.25
N GLY A 55 -7.23 -17.10 11.29
CA GLY A 55 -6.69 -18.45 11.20
C GLY A 55 -5.17 -18.51 11.14
N TYR A 56 -4.47 -17.45 11.56
CA TYR A 56 -3.03 -17.51 11.78
C TYR A 56 -2.75 -18.15 13.14
N SER A 57 -1.71 -18.99 13.19
CA SER A 57 -1.05 -19.36 14.43
C SER A 57 0.17 -18.46 14.64
N ILE A 58 0.47 -18.16 15.91
CA ILE A 58 1.52 -17.21 16.30
C ILE A 58 2.43 -17.92 17.29
N GLU A 59 3.72 -17.94 16.99
CA GLU A 59 4.80 -18.37 17.87
C GLU A 59 5.63 -17.14 18.25
N ASP A 60 5.83 -16.95 19.56
CA ASP A 60 6.51 -15.78 20.12
C ASP A 60 8.03 -15.98 20.09
N LEU A 61 8.73 -15.05 19.44
CA LEU A 61 10.19 -14.96 19.39
C LEU A 61 10.64 -13.57 19.90
N GLY A 62 9.93 -13.01 20.88
CA GLY A 62 10.23 -11.69 21.45
C GLY A 62 9.57 -10.57 20.64
N ALA A 63 10.36 -9.59 20.19
CA ALA A 63 9.87 -8.50 19.34
C ALA A 63 9.40 -8.99 17.96
N ILE A 64 9.83 -10.17 17.55
CA ILE A 64 9.44 -10.85 16.31
C ILE A 64 8.53 -12.01 16.64
N GLN A 65 7.54 -12.28 15.79
CA GLN A 65 6.65 -13.43 15.92
C GLN A 65 6.73 -14.28 14.66
N LYS A 66 6.81 -15.59 14.79
CA LYS A 66 6.65 -16.51 13.65
C LYS A 66 5.17 -16.79 13.48
N VAL A 67 4.59 -16.36 12.37
CA VAL A 67 3.17 -16.55 12.06
C VAL A 67 2.99 -17.52 10.92
N SER A 68 2.00 -18.41 11.02
CA SER A 68 1.68 -19.34 9.95
C SER A 68 0.19 -19.48 9.73
N ARG A 69 -0.22 -19.71 8.48
CA ARG A 69 -1.63 -19.87 8.10
C ARG A 69 -1.80 -20.90 7.00
N THR A 70 -2.76 -21.78 7.19
CA THR A 70 -3.22 -22.67 6.13
C THR A 70 -4.11 -21.89 5.15
N TYR A 71 -3.85 -22.04 3.87
CA TYR A 71 -4.60 -21.40 2.79
C TYR A 71 -4.84 -22.37 1.63
N THR A 72 -5.84 -22.03 0.80
CA THR A 72 -6.09 -22.70 -0.47
C THR A 72 -6.03 -21.66 -1.60
N THR A 73 -5.64 -22.10 -2.79
CA THR A 73 -5.62 -21.27 -4.01
C THR A 73 -6.98 -21.21 -4.71
N SER A 74 -7.98 -21.93 -4.19
CA SER A 74 -9.35 -22.04 -4.72
C SER A 74 -10.31 -20.93 -4.26
N GLY A 75 -9.84 -19.93 -3.52
CA GLY A 75 -10.64 -18.76 -3.12
C GLY A 75 -10.31 -17.53 -3.96
N ASP A 76 -11.22 -16.54 -3.97
CA ASP A 76 -10.98 -15.26 -4.65
C ASP A 76 -9.69 -14.64 -4.10
N ALA A 77 -8.67 -14.58 -4.96
CA ALA A 77 -7.52 -13.71 -4.75
C ALA A 77 -8.01 -12.25 -4.76
N PRO A 78 -7.30 -11.31 -4.13
CA PRO A 78 -7.56 -9.89 -4.40
C PRO A 78 -7.59 -9.68 -5.93
N GLU A 79 -8.70 -9.16 -6.47
CA GLU A 79 -8.89 -8.90 -7.92
C GLU A 79 -7.76 -8.05 -8.50
N ASP A 80 -7.15 -7.26 -7.63
CA ASP A 80 -6.11 -6.31 -7.93
C ASP A 80 -4.78 -6.84 -7.35
N THR A 81 -4.14 -7.73 -8.10
CA THR A 81 -2.97 -8.48 -7.67
C THR A 81 -1.87 -7.55 -7.19
N ILE A 82 -1.54 -7.61 -5.90
CA ILE A 82 -0.37 -6.97 -5.27
C ILE A 82 0.95 -7.28 -6.04
N LEU A 83 0.91 -8.30 -6.87
CA LEU A 83 2.00 -9.04 -7.44
C LEU A 83 1.56 -9.44 -8.86
N GLU A 84 1.48 -8.47 -9.78
CA GLU A 84 1.20 -8.79 -11.17
C GLU A 84 2.38 -9.51 -11.82
N GLU A 85 2.01 -10.48 -12.65
CA GLU A 85 2.81 -11.54 -13.24
C GLU A 85 3.99 -10.98 -14.02
N GLU A 86 5.16 -11.16 -13.45
CA GLU A 86 6.37 -11.20 -14.24
C GLU A 86 6.71 -12.67 -14.42
N GLU A 87 6.51 -13.10 -15.66
CA GLU A 87 6.71 -14.46 -16.17
C GLU A 87 5.52 -15.38 -15.95
N GLU A 88 5.09 -15.99 -17.05
CA GLU A 88 4.32 -17.23 -17.10
C GLU A 88 5.09 -18.33 -16.32
N GLU A 89 5.17 -18.23 -14.99
CA GLU A 89 5.37 -19.43 -14.20
C GLU A 89 4.13 -20.27 -14.46
N ALA A 90 4.30 -21.29 -15.33
CA ALA A 90 3.27 -22.23 -15.72
C ALA A 90 2.36 -22.46 -14.52
N GLU A 91 1.07 -22.11 -14.67
CA GLU A 91 0.05 -22.40 -13.68
C GLU A 91 0.15 -23.89 -13.38
N GLU A 92 0.90 -24.27 -12.34
CA GLU A 92 0.84 -25.62 -11.81
C GLU A 92 -0.63 -25.79 -11.45
N GLU A 93 -1.32 -26.71 -12.15
CA GLU A 93 -2.69 -27.12 -11.82
C GLU A 93 -2.72 -27.45 -10.32
N ASP A 94 -3.08 -26.46 -9.52
CA ASP A 94 -3.10 -26.58 -8.08
C ASP A 94 -4.48 -27.10 -7.73
N ASN A 95 -4.53 -28.38 -7.39
CA ASN A 95 -5.76 -29.12 -7.09
C ASN A 95 -6.49 -28.65 -5.81
N GLY A 96 -6.40 -27.37 -5.45
CA GLY A 96 -6.96 -26.82 -4.21
C GLY A 96 -6.34 -27.43 -2.97
N SER A 97 -5.08 -27.88 -3.05
CA SER A 97 -4.39 -28.47 -1.92
C SER A 97 -4.17 -27.44 -0.81
N GLU A 98 -4.46 -27.82 0.44
CA GLU A 98 -4.13 -26.99 1.60
C GLU A 98 -2.62 -26.80 1.68
N ARG A 99 -2.19 -25.54 1.72
CA ARG A 99 -0.80 -25.13 1.85
C ARG A 99 -0.62 -24.27 3.09
N VAL A 100 0.58 -24.23 3.63
CA VAL A 100 0.91 -23.41 4.79
C VAL A 100 1.81 -22.26 4.31
N ALA A 101 1.37 -21.04 4.57
CA ALA A 101 2.18 -19.85 4.43
C ALA A 101 2.79 -19.50 5.80
N GLU A 102 4.06 -19.13 5.83
CA GLU A 102 4.82 -18.83 7.03
C GLU A 102 5.61 -17.52 6.85
N PHE A 103 5.61 -16.72 7.91
CA PHE A 103 6.24 -15.40 7.93
C PHE A 103 6.87 -15.13 9.30
N TYR A 104 7.95 -14.36 9.32
CA TYR A 104 8.32 -13.61 10.52
C TYR A 104 7.62 -12.26 10.48
N LEU A 105 7.04 -11.85 11.60
CA LEU A 105 6.25 -10.64 11.75
C LEU A 105 6.94 -9.74 12.76
N TYR A 106 7.13 -8.49 12.39
CA TYR A 106 7.40 -7.41 13.32
C TYR A 106 6.18 -6.48 13.37
N TYR A 107 5.82 -6.03 14.58
CA TYR A 107 4.76 -5.06 14.83
C TYR A 107 5.33 -3.92 15.69
N ASP A 108 5.33 -2.71 15.14
CA ASP A 108 5.67 -1.51 15.88
C ASP A 108 4.41 -0.94 16.55
N GLU A 109 4.39 -0.94 17.88
CA GLU A 109 3.25 -0.47 18.68
C GLU A 109 3.07 1.05 18.62
N GLU A 110 4.13 1.82 18.40
CA GLU A 110 4.06 3.28 18.35
C GLU A 110 3.49 3.74 17.01
N SER A 111 4.08 3.25 15.91
CA SER A 111 3.69 3.67 14.57
C SER A 111 2.60 2.80 13.94
N GLY A 112 2.25 1.65 14.52
CA GLY A 112 1.33 0.66 13.94
C GLY A 112 1.83 0.01 12.65
N VAL A 113 3.14 0.08 12.36
CA VAL A 113 3.75 -0.54 11.19
C VAL A 113 3.87 -2.05 11.38
N THR A 114 3.57 -2.80 10.32
CA THR A 114 3.68 -4.25 10.28
C THR A 114 4.62 -4.67 9.17
N LEU A 115 5.57 -5.55 9.44
CA LEU A 115 6.52 -6.08 8.46
C LEU A 115 6.48 -7.61 8.48
N PHE A 116 6.07 -8.21 7.37
CA PHE A 116 6.06 -9.65 7.19
C PHE A 116 7.22 -10.09 6.29
N TYR A 117 8.13 -10.89 6.82
CA TYR A 117 9.30 -11.43 6.14
C TYR A 117 9.06 -12.87 5.73
N THR A 118 9.37 -13.20 4.47
CA THR A 118 9.30 -14.59 3.98
C THR A 118 10.19 -14.79 2.76
N ASP A 119 10.64 -16.02 2.51
CA ASP A 119 11.24 -16.46 1.24
C ASP A 119 10.31 -17.41 0.47
N GLN A 120 9.03 -17.48 0.87
CA GLN A 120 8.00 -18.24 0.16
C GLN A 120 7.45 -17.47 -1.04
N ARG A 121 6.66 -18.15 -1.89
CA ARG A 121 6.32 -17.62 -3.20
C ARG A 121 5.38 -16.44 -3.07
N LYS A 122 5.81 -15.33 -3.67
CA LYS A 122 5.03 -14.13 -3.89
C LYS A 122 3.64 -14.44 -4.46
N THR A 123 3.58 -15.14 -5.59
CA THR A 123 2.35 -15.44 -6.35
C THR A 123 1.36 -16.36 -5.62
N LYS A 124 1.76 -16.98 -4.51
CA LYS A 124 0.93 -17.94 -3.76
C LYS A 124 0.82 -17.51 -2.29
N GLU A 125 1.80 -17.85 -1.46
CA GLU A 125 1.75 -17.64 -0.01
C GLU A 125 1.42 -16.17 0.35
N ILE A 126 2.11 -15.20 -0.25
CA ILE A 126 1.85 -13.78 0.01
C ILE A 126 0.46 -13.38 -0.50
N LYS A 127 0.15 -13.66 -1.77
CA LYS A 127 -1.09 -13.28 -2.46
C LYS A 127 -2.35 -13.74 -1.73
N TYR A 128 -2.38 -14.99 -1.26
CA TYR A 128 -3.59 -15.59 -0.67
C TYR A 128 -3.68 -15.45 0.86
N THR A 129 -2.64 -14.91 1.53
CA THR A 129 -2.64 -14.72 3.00
C THR A 129 -2.50 -13.27 3.44
N VAL A 130 -1.28 -12.76 3.58
CA VAL A 130 -0.97 -11.43 4.14
C VAL A 130 -1.50 -10.32 3.23
N ALA A 131 -1.36 -10.46 1.91
CA ALA A 131 -1.91 -9.49 0.97
C ALA A 131 -3.43 -9.32 1.15
N LYS A 132 -4.15 -10.44 1.23
CA LYS A 132 -5.60 -10.45 1.44
C LYS A 132 -6.01 -9.90 2.82
N LEU A 133 -5.19 -10.11 3.84
CA LEU A 133 -5.41 -9.55 5.17
C LEU A 133 -5.32 -8.01 5.14
N LEU A 134 -4.19 -7.48 4.64
CA LEU A 134 -3.94 -6.03 4.60
C LEU A 134 -4.92 -5.30 3.69
N ASP A 135 -5.32 -5.94 2.58
CA ASP A 135 -6.25 -5.36 1.63
C ASP A 135 -7.72 -5.39 2.09
N GLY A 136 -8.12 -6.42 2.85
CA GLY A 136 -9.51 -6.64 3.22
C GLY A 136 -9.93 -6.18 4.62
N GLU A 137 -9.02 -6.08 5.58
CA GLU A 137 -9.38 -5.71 6.95
C GLU A 137 -9.63 -4.21 7.09
N ARG A 138 -10.68 -3.83 7.82
CA ARG A 138 -11.17 -2.44 7.93
C ARG A 138 -10.09 -1.48 8.45
N GLY A 139 -9.30 -1.96 9.40
CA GLY A 139 -8.26 -1.18 10.09
C GLY A 139 -6.84 -1.38 9.62
N LEU A 140 -6.66 -2.17 8.55
CA LEU A 140 -5.37 -2.44 7.96
C LEU A 140 -5.35 -1.88 6.55
N HIS A 141 -4.16 -1.47 6.10
CA HIS A 141 -3.88 -1.27 4.68
C HIS A 141 -2.45 -1.70 4.41
N TYR A 142 -2.15 -2.12 3.17
CA TYR A 142 -0.74 -2.27 2.80
C TYR A 142 -0.07 -0.89 2.77
N LEU A 143 1.25 -0.87 2.91
CA LEU A 143 2.02 0.35 2.75
C LEU A 143 1.92 0.80 1.29
N TYR A 144 1.07 1.79 1.01
CA TYR A 144 0.88 2.27 -0.35
C TYR A 144 2.05 3.18 -0.75
N ILE A 145 2.72 2.82 -1.84
CA ILE A 145 3.84 3.56 -2.43
C ILE A 145 3.29 4.28 -3.67
N GLY A 146 2.73 5.47 -3.44
CA GLY A 146 2.15 6.31 -4.48
C GLY A 146 3.20 6.95 -5.40
N PRO A 147 2.75 7.64 -6.48
CA PRO A 147 3.64 8.30 -7.45
C PRO A 147 4.67 9.25 -6.82
N GLY A 148 4.24 10.08 -5.87
CA GLY A 148 5.12 11.01 -5.15
C GLY A 148 6.23 10.28 -4.39
N LEU A 149 5.88 9.23 -3.66
CA LEU A 149 6.85 8.44 -2.90
C LEU A 149 7.84 7.69 -3.82
N PHE A 150 7.38 7.11 -4.93
CA PHE A 150 8.28 6.51 -5.93
C PHE A 150 9.28 7.52 -6.48
N ARG A 151 8.83 8.76 -6.76
CA ARG A 151 9.70 9.84 -7.24
C ARG A 151 10.74 10.23 -6.19
N ASP A 152 10.35 10.30 -4.93
CA ASP A 152 11.25 10.67 -3.84
C ASP A 152 12.28 9.58 -3.54
N ILE A 153 11.86 8.31 -3.48
CA ILE A 153 12.77 7.15 -3.35
C ILE A 153 13.76 7.11 -4.52
N ARG A 154 13.27 7.30 -5.75
CA ARG A 154 14.13 7.35 -6.94
C ARG A 154 15.18 8.45 -6.81
N ARG A 155 14.77 9.65 -6.39
CA ARG A 155 15.67 10.79 -6.21
C ARG A 155 16.71 10.52 -5.11
N GLU A 156 16.30 9.91 -4.01
CA GLU A 156 17.19 9.60 -2.88
C GLU A 156 18.23 8.53 -3.26
N ILE A 157 17.80 7.46 -3.93
CA ILE A 157 18.69 6.41 -4.46
C ILE A 157 19.71 7.01 -5.42
N ILE A 158 19.28 7.79 -6.41
CA ILE A 158 20.18 8.41 -7.40
C ILE A 158 21.16 9.38 -6.73
N ARG A 159 20.72 10.08 -5.68
CA ARG A 159 21.55 11.04 -4.95
C ARG A 159 22.62 10.36 -4.10
N ASN A 160 22.29 9.24 -3.46
CA ASN A 160 23.19 8.53 -2.56
C ASN A 160 24.11 7.58 -3.32
N GLU A 161 23.63 7.02 -4.44
CA GLU A 161 24.32 6.01 -5.23
C GLU A 161 24.45 6.47 -6.70
N GLU A 162 25.53 7.17 -7.03
CA GLU A 162 25.77 7.75 -8.37
C GLU A 162 25.72 6.73 -9.53
N ILE A 163 25.89 5.44 -9.22
CA ILE A 163 25.89 4.32 -10.17
C ILE A 163 24.62 3.47 -10.09
N ALA A 164 23.61 3.88 -9.32
CA ALA A 164 22.36 3.15 -9.25
C ALA A 164 21.58 3.26 -10.56
N GLU A 165 21.02 2.14 -11.00
CA GLU A 165 20.27 2.02 -12.24
C GLU A 165 18.88 1.44 -11.95
N ILE A 166 17.89 1.85 -12.73
CA ILE A 166 16.62 1.14 -12.83
C ILE A 166 16.76 0.13 -13.97
N THR A 167 16.76 -1.16 -13.64
CA THR A 167 16.94 -2.23 -14.65
C THR A 167 15.62 -2.76 -15.21
N LYS A 168 14.53 -2.51 -14.49
CA LYS A 168 13.18 -2.96 -14.85
C LYS A 168 12.14 -2.10 -14.16
N PHE A 169 11.07 -1.78 -14.85
CA PHE A 169 9.86 -1.25 -14.23
C PHE A 169 8.60 -1.73 -14.96
N VAL A 170 7.49 -1.76 -14.23
CA VAL A 170 6.15 -1.84 -14.79
C VAL A 170 5.43 -0.56 -14.43
N ALA A 171 4.83 0.09 -15.42
CA ALA A 171 4.07 1.31 -15.25
C ALA A 171 2.74 1.24 -16.00
N ASP A 172 1.70 1.85 -15.47
CA ASP A 172 0.35 1.79 -16.00
C ASP A 172 -0.30 3.17 -16.12
N ARG A 173 -1.28 3.26 -17.03
CA ARG A 173 -2.24 4.36 -17.16
C ARG A 173 -3.61 3.73 -17.33
N LEU A 174 -4.54 4.10 -16.45
CA LEU A 174 -5.96 3.77 -16.59
C LEU A 174 -6.62 4.60 -17.69
N GLU A 175 -7.61 4.03 -18.38
CA GLU A 175 -8.48 4.78 -19.30
C GLU A 175 -9.07 5.99 -18.55
N ASP A 176 -9.22 7.13 -19.22
CA ASP A 176 -9.74 8.38 -18.65
C ASP A 176 -8.93 9.01 -17.49
N SER A 177 -7.73 8.52 -17.13
CA SER A 177 -7.01 9.13 -16.00
C SER A 177 -6.67 10.59 -16.31
N ASP A 178 -6.80 11.49 -15.34
CA ASP A 178 -6.50 12.91 -15.52
C ASP A 178 -4.98 13.21 -15.57
N TYR A 179 -4.13 12.17 -15.54
CA TYR A 179 -2.69 12.35 -15.72
C TYR A 179 -2.37 13.04 -17.05
N PRO A 180 -1.51 14.07 -17.03
CA PRO A 180 -0.99 14.68 -18.25
C PRO A 180 -0.41 13.61 -19.18
N CYS A 181 -0.92 13.56 -20.41
CA CYS A 181 -0.50 12.60 -21.41
C CYS A 181 -0.44 13.28 -22.77
N ARG A 182 0.76 13.36 -23.35
CA ARG A 182 0.98 14.01 -24.64
C ARG A 182 0.54 13.15 -25.81
N ILE A 183 0.72 11.84 -25.69
CA ILE A 183 0.53 10.89 -26.78
C ILE A 183 -0.62 9.95 -26.43
N ARG A 184 -1.70 10.01 -27.21
CA ARG A 184 -2.87 9.10 -27.14
C ARG A 184 -3.55 9.06 -25.76
N PRO A 185 -3.95 10.20 -25.17
CA PRO A 185 -4.44 10.29 -23.78
C PRO A 185 -5.61 9.34 -23.46
N ASP A 186 -6.43 9.02 -24.47
CA ASP A 186 -7.64 8.18 -24.34
C ASP A 186 -7.36 6.67 -24.43
N VAL A 187 -6.12 6.23 -24.15
CA VAL A 187 -5.72 4.83 -24.29
C VAL A 187 -5.15 4.32 -22.96
N GLU A 188 -5.81 3.31 -22.39
CA GLU A 188 -5.28 2.51 -21.30
C GLU A 188 -4.00 1.79 -21.72
N ARG A 189 -2.97 1.82 -20.88
CA ARG A 189 -1.67 1.21 -21.20
C ARG A 189 -1.00 0.64 -19.98
N THR A 190 -0.40 -0.53 -20.17
CA THR A 190 0.63 -1.08 -19.28
C THR A 190 1.93 -1.17 -20.07
N ILE A 191 3.00 -0.61 -19.51
CA ILE A 191 4.34 -0.62 -20.08
C ILE A 191 5.22 -1.45 -19.16
N GLN A 192 5.86 -2.46 -19.75
CA GLN A 192 6.94 -3.19 -19.10
C GLN A 192 8.24 -2.83 -19.81
N TYR A 193 9.23 -2.40 -19.05
CA TYR A 193 10.51 -1.98 -19.56
C TYR A 193 11.64 -2.80 -18.93
N TYR A 194 12.64 -3.12 -19.74
CA TYR A 194 13.86 -3.83 -19.36
C TYR A 194 15.04 -3.19 -20.09
N GLY A 195 16.03 -2.73 -19.35
CA GLY A 195 17.20 -2.06 -19.91
C GLY A 195 17.95 -1.30 -18.82
N ASP A 196 19.15 -0.82 -19.16
CA ASP A 196 20.05 -0.17 -18.21
C ASP A 196 19.79 1.35 -18.11
N ASP A 197 18.99 1.91 -19.03
CA ASP A 197 18.54 3.32 -19.07
C ASP A 197 17.14 3.51 -18.46
N GLY A 198 16.76 2.70 -17.47
CA GLY A 198 15.40 2.70 -16.93
C GLY A 198 15.00 3.97 -16.17
N ILE A 199 15.96 4.80 -15.76
CA ILE A 199 15.68 6.11 -15.12
C ILE A 199 15.11 7.05 -16.18
N GLU A 200 15.86 7.27 -17.26
CA GLU A 200 15.47 8.11 -18.39
C GLU A 200 14.22 7.56 -19.07
N ALA A 201 14.18 6.26 -19.31
CA ALA A 201 13.03 5.61 -19.93
C ALA A 201 11.76 5.79 -19.08
N LEU A 202 11.83 5.66 -17.76
CA LEU A 202 10.65 5.88 -16.91
C LEU A 202 10.18 7.33 -17.02
N GLU A 203 11.08 8.31 -16.94
CA GLU A 203 10.73 9.73 -17.07
C GLU A 203 10.09 10.07 -18.42
N GLU A 204 10.66 9.54 -19.52
CA GLU A 204 10.09 9.70 -20.86
C GLU A 204 8.68 9.09 -20.96
N MET A 205 8.46 7.93 -20.33
CA MET A 205 7.17 7.26 -20.35
C MET A 205 6.14 7.99 -19.49
N GLU A 206 6.54 8.47 -18.30
CA GLU A 206 5.70 9.29 -17.43
C GLU A 206 5.25 10.58 -18.14
N GLU A 207 6.16 11.27 -18.84
CA GLU A 207 5.88 12.54 -19.52
C GLU A 207 5.06 12.38 -20.81
N ASN A 208 5.39 11.38 -21.64
CA ASN A 208 4.76 11.24 -22.96
C ASN A 208 3.46 10.45 -22.91
N TYR A 209 3.43 9.42 -22.07
CA TYR A 209 2.35 8.44 -22.03
C TYR A 209 1.48 8.54 -20.78
N GLY A 210 1.87 9.38 -19.81
CA GLY A 210 1.09 9.60 -18.59
C GLY A 210 0.95 8.35 -17.73
N VAL A 211 1.92 7.42 -17.82
CA VAL A 211 1.94 6.21 -16.99
C VAL A 211 2.54 6.50 -15.63
N ARG A 212 2.28 5.64 -14.63
CA ARG A 212 2.85 5.72 -13.29
C ARG A 212 3.44 4.38 -12.87
N PRO A 213 4.56 4.35 -12.11
CA PRO A 213 5.19 3.10 -11.72
C PRO A 213 4.28 2.27 -10.80
N ARG A 214 4.13 0.99 -11.13
CA ARG A 214 3.55 -0.06 -10.28
C ARG A 214 4.64 -0.81 -9.53
N ASN A 215 5.77 -1.04 -10.18
CA ASN A 215 6.96 -1.61 -9.55
C ASN A 215 8.22 -1.10 -10.23
N ILE A 216 9.31 -1.02 -9.47
CA ILE A 216 10.63 -0.60 -9.94
C ILE A 216 11.66 -1.56 -9.36
N THR A 217 12.57 -2.06 -10.21
CA THR A 217 13.72 -2.86 -9.81
C THR A 217 14.98 -2.02 -9.92
N PHE A 218 15.56 -1.70 -8.77
CA PHE A 218 16.81 -0.98 -8.63
C PHE A 218 17.98 -1.96 -8.63
N ASN A 219 19.07 -1.57 -9.29
CA ASN A 219 20.34 -2.26 -9.27
C ASN A 219 21.39 -1.24 -8.84
N VAL A 220 21.92 -1.41 -7.63
CA VAL A 220 23.09 -0.68 -7.15
C VAL A 220 24.29 -1.61 -7.34
N PRO A 221 25.16 -1.36 -8.34
CA PRO A 221 26.23 -2.28 -8.71
C PRO A 221 27.14 -2.64 -7.52
N ASN A 222 27.40 -3.94 -7.37
CA ASN A 222 28.19 -4.52 -6.28
C ASN A 222 27.61 -4.37 -4.87
N GLN A 223 26.42 -3.79 -4.72
CA GLN A 223 25.73 -3.69 -3.44
C GLN A 223 24.48 -4.57 -3.41
N ALA A 224 23.42 -4.18 -4.13
CA ALA A 224 22.13 -4.85 -4.06
C ALA A 224 21.32 -4.71 -5.36
N LYS A 225 20.49 -5.72 -5.65
CA LYS A 225 19.41 -5.64 -6.62
C LYS A 225 18.10 -5.96 -5.92
N PHE A 226 17.26 -4.94 -5.78
CA PHE A 226 16.01 -5.02 -5.05
C PHE A 226 14.86 -4.43 -5.86
N ARG A 227 13.65 -4.77 -5.48
CA ARG A 227 12.41 -4.31 -6.10
C ARG A 227 11.48 -3.75 -5.06
N ILE A 228 10.76 -2.71 -5.47
CA ILE A 228 9.72 -2.06 -4.69
C ILE A 228 8.42 -2.10 -5.52
N THR A 229 7.30 -2.48 -4.91
CA THR A 229 5.96 -2.41 -5.53
C THR A 229 5.09 -1.33 -4.91
N ARG A 230 4.11 -0.82 -5.67
CA ARG A 230 3.11 0.16 -5.25
C ARG A 230 2.33 -0.26 -4.00
N LYS A 231 2.26 -1.56 -3.72
CA LYS A 231 1.55 -2.13 -2.57
C LYS A 231 2.48 -2.55 -1.42
N GLY A 232 3.65 -1.93 -1.32
CA GLY A 232 4.53 -2.08 -0.16
C GLY A 232 5.19 -3.45 -0.06
N VAL A 233 5.40 -4.13 -1.19
CA VAL A 233 6.17 -5.39 -1.22
C VAL A 233 7.56 -5.09 -1.74
N PHE A 234 8.53 -5.38 -0.88
CA PHE A 234 9.94 -5.24 -1.15
C PHE A 234 10.52 -6.63 -1.39
N SER A 235 11.40 -6.77 -2.39
CA SER A 235 12.09 -8.03 -2.61
C SER A 235 13.56 -7.82 -2.92
N LEU A 236 14.42 -8.65 -2.33
CA LEU A 236 15.85 -8.68 -2.65
C LEU A 236 16.16 -9.90 -3.49
N GLY A 237 16.55 -9.66 -4.75
CA GLY A 237 17.00 -10.73 -5.65
C GLY A 237 18.44 -11.14 -5.37
N ARG A 238 19.35 -10.19 -5.15
CA ARG A 238 20.77 -10.44 -4.85
C ARG A 238 21.43 -9.28 -4.12
N GLY A 239 22.51 -9.57 -3.40
CA GLY A 239 23.35 -8.57 -2.75
C GLY A 239 23.05 -8.41 -1.26
N ASP A 240 23.35 -7.21 -0.75
CA ASP A 240 23.27 -6.85 0.66
C ASP A 240 21.83 -6.59 1.13
N LEU A 241 21.47 -7.18 2.26
CA LEU A 241 20.19 -7.00 2.91
C LEU A 241 20.09 -5.66 3.64
N THR A 242 21.22 -5.12 4.12
CA THR A 242 21.23 -3.83 4.82
C THR A 242 20.70 -2.72 3.93
N THR A 243 21.13 -2.67 2.66
CA THR A 243 20.61 -1.73 1.66
C THR A 243 19.09 -1.85 1.46
N LEU A 244 18.54 -3.08 1.45
CA LEU A 244 17.08 -3.27 1.36
C LEU A 244 16.38 -2.65 2.56
N PHE A 245 16.87 -2.92 3.77
CA PHE A 245 16.26 -2.44 5.00
C PHE A 245 16.27 -0.91 5.10
N GLU A 246 17.35 -0.26 4.70
CA GLU A 246 17.45 1.21 4.64
C GLU A 246 16.35 1.82 3.74
N TYR A 247 16.13 1.25 2.55
CA TYR A 247 15.09 1.75 1.65
C TYR A 247 13.67 1.39 2.11
N VAL A 248 13.49 0.27 2.81
CA VAL A 248 12.21 -0.07 3.47
C VAL A 248 11.87 0.98 4.54
N GLU A 249 12.84 1.32 5.38
CA GLU A 249 12.69 2.34 6.44
C GLU A 249 12.32 3.70 5.85
N LEU A 250 13.03 4.15 4.79
CA LEU A 250 12.71 5.39 4.08
C LEU A 250 11.25 5.41 3.56
N CYS A 251 10.77 4.29 3.01
CA CYS A 251 9.38 4.18 2.54
C CYS A 251 8.38 4.27 3.70
N ILE A 252 8.70 3.65 4.83
CA ILE A 252 7.86 3.65 6.03
C ILE A 252 7.77 5.06 6.60
N GLU A 253 8.89 5.74 6.81
CA GLU A 253 8.93 7.11 7.34
C GLU A 253 8.02 8.04 6.52
N LYS A 254 8.15 8.00 5.19
CA LYS A 254 7.34 8.84 4.30
C LYS A 254 5.86 8.47 4.28
N ALA A 255 5.53 7.19 4.39
CA ALA A 255 4.15 6.75 4.46
C ALA A 255 3.50 7.07 5.82
N LEU A 256 4.29 7.14 6.90
CA LEU A 256 3.82 7.54 8.23
C LEU A 256 3.38 9.00 8.27
N GLU A 257 4.02 9.91 7.51
CA GLU A 257 3.56 11.30 7.36
C GLU A 257 2.07 11.36 6.94
N ILE A 258 1.63 10.45 6.05
CA ILE A 258 0.24 10.36 5.58
C ILE A 258 -0.68 9.78 6.68
N LYS A 259 -0.19 8.77 7.42
CA LYS A 259 -0.93 8.16 8.52
C LYS A 259 -1.16 9.16 9.66
N GLU A 260 -0.14 9.92 10.04
CA GLU A 260 -0.21 10.93 11.09
C GLU A 260 -1.24 12.01 10.74
N ALA A 261 -1.23 12.49 9.50
CA ALA A 261 -2.22 13.47 9.04
C ALA A 261 -3.68 12.96 9.12
N TYR A 262 -3.89 11.65 9.05
CA TYR A 262 -5.18 11.02 9.30
C TYR A 262 -5.49 10.82 10.79
N GLY A 263 -4.48 10.47 11.61
CA GLY A 263 -4.65 10.21 13.04
C GLY A 263 -5.24 11.40 13.80
N GLU A 264 -5.06 12.61 13.29
CA GLU A 264 -5.65 13.84 13.84
C GLU A 264 -7.14 14.03 13.45
N SER A 265 -7.65 13.28 12.47
CA SER A 265 -9.06 13.37 12.05
C SER A 265 -9.96 12.54 12.97
N GLU A 266 -10.57 13.21 13.97
CA GLU A 266 -11.42 12.54 14.96
C GLU A 266 -12.91 12.70 14.66
N PHE A 267 -13.67 11.60 14.83
CA PHE A 267 -15.12 11.64 14.96
C PHE A 267 -15.50 11.56 16.44
N GLN A 268 -16.22 12.56 16.94
CA GLN A 268 -16.69 12.62 18.31
C GLN A 268 -18.19 12.89 18.38
N MET A 269 -18.87 12.29 19.37
CA MET A 269 -20.26 12.62 19.70
C MET A 269 -20.27 13.62 20.85
N LEU A 270 -20.41 14.92 20.55
CA LEU A 270 -20.48 15.95 21.57
C LEU A 270 -21.89 15.99 22.17
N ALA A 271 -22.00 15.73 23.48
CA ALA A 271 -23.25 15.90 24.21
C ALA A 271 -23.59 17.40 24.32
N THR A 272 -24.56 17.85 23.53
CA THR A 272 -25.17 19.19 23.64
C THR A 272 -26.13 19.30 24.83
N THR A 273 -26.77 18.19 25.23
CA THR A 273 -27.60 18.03 26.44
C THR A 273 -27.58 16.57 26.91
N ASP A 274 -28.17 16.25 28.07
CA ASP A 274 -28.29 14.88 28.61
C ASP A 274 -28.95 13.85 27.66
N THR A 275 -29.65 14.32 26.61
CA THR A 275 -30.38 13.48 25.65
C THR A 275 -30.00 13.72 24.20
N LEU A 276 -29.16 14.72 23.91
CA LEU A 276 -28.85 15.13 22.54
C LEU A 276 -27.33 15.20 22.35
N SER A 277 -26.78 14.24 21.62
CA SER A 277 -25.42 14.29 21.12
C SER A 277 -25.40 14.71 19.65
N VAL A 278 -24.49 15.60 19.30
CA VAL A 278 -24.26 16.06 17.93
C VAL A 278 -22.95 15.43 17.45
N PRO A 279 -22.94 14.78 16.27
CA PRO A 279 -21.70 14.31 15.68
C PRO A 279 -20.86 15.50 15.22
N THR A 280 -19.65 15.60 15.74
CA THR A 280 -18.60 16.48 15.24
C THR A 280 -17.49 15.63 14.66
N SER A 281 -16.98 16.03 13.50
CA SER A 281 -15.88 15.35 12.84
C SER A 281 -14.91 16.40 12.33
N GLU A 282 -13.65 16.23 12.68
CA GLU A 282 -12.56 16.91 12.01
C GLU A 282 -12.23 16.11 10.74
N PRO A 283 -12.28 16.73 9.55
CA PRO A 283 -11.99 16.03 8.32
C PRO A 283 -10.49 15.85 8.13
N ALA A 284 -10.08 14.73 7.55
CA ALA A 284 -8.80 14.66 6.87
C ALA A 284 -8.93 15.39 5.53
N SER A 285 -8.00 16.29 5.22
CA SER A 285 -8.00 17.05 3.97
C SER A 285 -6.97 16.49 3.00
N ILE A 286 -7.41 16.23 1.76
CA ILE A 286 -6.56 15.84 0.64
C ILE A 286 -6.50 17.04 -0.29
N GLU A 287 -5.37 17.72 -0.35
CA GLU A 287 -5.11 18.81 -1.29
C GLU A 287 -4.80 18.24 -2.67
N LEU A 288 -5.40 18.87 -3.68
CA LEU A 288 -5.17 18.59 -5.08
C LEU A 288 -4.15 19.61 -5.62
N SER A 289 -3.13 19.11 -6.31
CA SER A 289 -2.21 19.93 -7.10
C SER A 289 -2.86 20.47 -8.38
N GLY A 290 -3.80 19.71 -8.94
CA GLY A 290 -4.67 20.10 -10.06
C GLY A 290 -6.02 20.63 -9.59
N GLN A 291 -6.77 21.22 -10.52
CA GLN A 291 -8.15 21.63 -10.27
C GLN A 291 -9.11 20.54 -10.75
N LEU A 292 -9.97 20.05 -9.85
CA LEU A 292 -11.08 19.19 -10.21
C LEU A 292 -12.15 20.02 -10.91
N GLU A 293 -12.59 19.59 -12.10
CA GLU A 293 -13.66 20.24 -12.85
C GLU A 293 -15.03 19.60 -12.59
N TYR A 294 -16.09 20.39 -12.67
CA TYR A 294 -17.46 19.88 -12.52
C TYR A 294 -17.81 18.79 -13.54
N SER A 295 -17.26 18.86 -14.75
CA SER A 295 -17.40 17.85 -15.81
C SER A 295 -16.81 16.49 -15.42
N GLU A 296 -15.81 16.46 -14.53
CA GLU A 296 -15.08 15.25 -14.17
C GLU A 296 -15.76 14.47 -13.03
N VAL A 297 -16.62 15.12 -12.25
CA VAL A 297 -17.32 14.52 -11.09
C VAL A 297 -18.07 13.24 -11.46
N GLU A 298 -18.76 13.20 -12.60
CA GLU A 298 -19.48 11.99 -13.02
C GLU A 298 -18.53 10.83 -13.40
N LYS A 299 -17.35 11.15 -13.94
CA LYS A 299 -16.30 10.14 -14.18
C LYS A 299 -15.76 9.61 -12.85
N VAL A 300 -15.46 10.50 -11.91
CA VAL A 300 -15.01 10.12 -10.55
C VAL A 300 -16.03 9.21 -9.88
N LYS A 301 -17.32 9.53 -9.94
CA LYS A 301 -18.38 8.67 -9.38
C LYS A 301 -18.42 7.28 -10.03
N SER A 302 -18.26 7.22 -11.34
CA SER A 302 -18.26 5.95 -12.09
C SER A 302 -17.11 5.06 -11.62
N ARG A 303 -15.89 5.63 -11.54
CA ARG A 303 -14.70 4.94 -11.02
C ARG A 303 -14.84 4.52 -9.57
N MET A 304 -15.41 5.37 -8.72
CA MET A 304 -15.67 5.02 -7.33
C MET A 304 -16.54 3.75 -7.25
N ASN A 305 -17.57 3.61 -8.09
CA ASN A 305 -18.38 2.39 -8.12
C ASN A 305 -17.61 1.17 -8.64
N GLU A 306 -16.78 1.33 -9.67
CA GLU A 306 -15.90 0.27 -10.20
C GLU A 306 -14.91 -0.22 -9.15
N GLU A 307 -14.38 0.70 -8.35
CA GLU A 307 -13.51 0.45 -7.20
C GLU A 307 -14.29 0.06 -5.93
N GLY A 308 -15.54 -0.38 -6.04
CA GLY A 308 -16.30 -0.92 -4.91
C GLY A 308 -16.67 0.11 -3.83
N TYR A 309 -16.75 1.40 -4.16
CA TYR A 309 -17.38 2.41 -3.32
C TYR A 309 -18.83 2.64 -3.74
N LEU A 310 -19.76 2.61 -2.79
CA LEU A 310 -21.16 2.95 -3.04
C LEU A 310 -21.44 4.37 -2.59
N LEU A 311 -21.93 5.19 -3.53
CA LEU A 311 -22.29 6.59 -3.27
C LEU A 311 -23.77 6.71 -2.90
N VAL A 312 -24.05 7.42 -1.81
CA VAL A 312 -25.41 7.66 -1.29
C VAL A 312 -25.58 9.14 -0.95
N ASP A 313 -26.79 9.67 -1.17
CA ASP A 313 -27.14 11.07 -0.90
C ASP A 313 -26.20 12.08 -1.57
N SER A 314 -25.83 11.83 -2.83
CA SER A 314 -24.93 12.70 -3.59
C SER A 314 -25.58 14.04 -3.95
N PHE A 315 -24.90 15.13 -3.65
CA PHE A 315 -25.28 16.49 -3.98
C PHE A 315 -24.14 17.15 -4.77
N GLN A 316 -24.48 17.87 -5.83
CA GLN A 316 -23.52 18.64 -6.63
C GLN A 316 -24.12 19.99 -7.05
N GLN A 317 -23.29 21.02 -7.11
CA GLN A 317 -23.69 22.38 -7.50
C GLN A 317 -22.79 22.93 -8.61
N GLU A 318 -23.41 23.45 -9.67
CA GLU A 318 -22.74 24.07 -10.81
C GLU A 318 -22.48 25.58 -10.53
N GLY A 319 -21.29 26.09 -10.87
CA GLY A 319 -20.88 27.49 -10.70
C GLY A 319 -19.79 27.73 -9.64
N SER A 320 -19.68 26.84 -8.66
CA SER A 320 -18.53 26.63 -7.79
C SER A 320 -18.48 25.14 -7.55
N LEU A 321 -17.41 24.44 -7.90
CA LEU A 321 -17.40 22.99 -7.71
C LEU A 321 -17.63 22.67 -6.23
N TYR A 322 -18.76 22.05 -5.95
CA TYR A 322 -19.08 21.53 -4.64
C TYR A 322 -19.78 20.19 -4.84
N PHE A 323 -19.09 19.12 -4.44
CA PHE A 323 -19.62 17.77 -4.46
C PHE A 323 -19.62 17.23 -3.04
N SER A 324 -20.73 16.65 -2.60
CA SER A 324 -20.86 16.03 -1.28
C SER A 324 -21.59 14.71 -1.42
N SER A 325 -21.03 13.64 -0.85
CA SER A 325 -21.67 12.32 -0.86
C SER A 325 -21.35 11.55 0.40
N LYS A 326 -22.27 10.70 0.84
CA LYS A 326 -21.91 9.58 1.72
C LYS A 326 -21.30 8.48 0.85
N VAL A 327 -20.26 7.86 1.36
CA VAL A 327 -19.50 6.81 0.68
C VAL A 327 -19.50 5.58 1.57
N MET A 328 -19.85 4.44 1.02
CA MET A 328 -19.67 3.13 1.66
C MET A 328 -18.56 2.39 0.94
N ASP A 329 -17.44 2.18 1.62
CA ASP A 329 -16.36 1.33 1.14
C ASP A 329 -16.75 -0.12 1.36
N THR A 330 -17.12 -0.83 0.29
CA THR A 330 -17.61 -2.21 0.39
C THR A 330 -16.50 -3.19 0.73
N LYS A 331 -15.25 -2.87 0.37
CA LYS A 331 -14.08 -3.71 0.59
C LYS A 331 -13.70 -3.72 2.07
N LYS A 332 -13.57 -2.53 2.66
CA LYS A 332 -13.25 -2.35 4.09
C LYS A 332 -14.49 -2.37 4.99
N LYS A 333 -15.69 -2.39 4.42
CA LYS A 333 -16.99 -2.37 5.12
C LYS A 333 -17.15 -1.17 6.06
N ASN A 334 -16.78 0.00 5.56
CA ASN A 334 -16.80 1.24 6.33
C ASN A 334 -17.60 2.33 5.62
N LYS A 335 -17.91 3.41 6.33
CA LYS A 335 -18.65 4.56 5.83
C LYS A 335 -17.95 5.87 6.21
N PHE A 336 -17.88 6.76 5.25
CA PHE A 336 -17.40 8.12 5.44
C PHE A 336 -18.22 9.07 4.56
N ARG A 337 -18.07 10.37 4.78
CA ARG A 337 -18.63 11.40 3.89
C ARG A 337 -17.48 12.14 3.23
N ILE A 338 -17.62 12.41 1.95
CA ILE A 338 -16.69 13.25 1.22
C ILE A 338 -17.34 14.58 0.91
N LYS A 339 -16.53 15.65 0.96
CA LYS A 339 -16.84 16.94 0.34
C LYS A 339 -15.66 17.32 -0.53
N ALA A 340 -15.89 17.48 -1.83
CA ALA A 340 -14.88 17.91 -2.78
C ALA A 340 -15.20 19.33 -3.28
N SER A 341 -14.14 20.12 -3.43
CA SER A 341 -14.14 21.40 -4.13
C SER A 341 -13.15 21.33 -5.31
N GLU A 342 -12.75 22.48 -5.86
CA GLU A 342 -11.82 22.54 -6.99
C GLU A 342 -10.41 22.07 -6.61
N ASP A 343 -9.97 22.36 -5.39
CA ASP A 343 -8.58 22.20 -4.93
C ASP A 343 -8.41 21.26 -3.73
N GLU A 344 -9.51 20.77 -3.14
CA GLU A 344 -9.44 19.88 -1.98
C GLU A 344 -10.57 18.84 -1.94
N ILE A 345 -10.27 17.69 -1.35
CA ILE A 345 -11.24 16.66 -0.97
C ILE A 345 -11.14 16.42 0.53
N ARG A 346 -12.20 16.76 1.26
CA ARG A 346 -12.33 16.52 2.70
C ARG A 346 -13.04 15.21 2.97
N VAL A 347 -12.42 14.36 3.79
CA VAL A 347 -12.95 13.06 4.20
C VAL A 347 -13.38 13.14 5.66
N PHE A 348 -14.68 12.99 5.89
CA PHE A 348 -15.30 13.01 7.22
C PHE A 348 -15.61 11.59 7.66
N PRO A 349 -14.95 11.05 8.69
CA PRO A 349 -15.39 9.82 9.32
C PRO A 349 -16.87 9.90 9.77
N GLN A 350 -17.56 8.76 9.77
CA GLN A 350 -18.97 8.67 10.22
C GLN A 350 -19.15 7.71 11.40
N GLU A 351 -18.11 6.96 11.75
CA GLU A 351 -18.08 6.01 12.85
C GLU A 351 -16.82 6.30 13.68
N THR A 352 -16.90 6.08 14.99
CA THR A 352 -15.82 6.39 15.95
C THR A 352 -14.57 5.56 15.71
N ASP A 353 -14.76 4.32 15.26
CA ASP A 353 -13.69 3.34 15.29
C ASP A 353 -13.35 2.85 13.90
N ASP A 354 -12.08 2.56 13.74
CA ASP A 354 -11.52 1.79 12.66
C ASP A 354 -11.67 2.33 11.23
N ASN A 355 -11.25 3.57 10.94
CA ASN A 355 -11.39 4.10 9.57
C ASN A 355 -10.08 4.26 8.77
N LEU A 356 -8.91 3.95 9.36
CA LEU A 356 -7.62 4.11 8.69
C LEU A 356 -7.56 3.37 7.36
N GLY A 357 -7.98 2.10 7.33
CA GLY A 357 -7.90 1.28 6.11
C GLY A 357 -8.74 1.84 4.96
N SER A 358 -9.93 2.38 5.24
CA SER A 358 -10.75 3.04 4.22
C SER A 358 -10.20 4.39 3.79
N PHE A 359 -9.62 5.15 4.73
CA PHE A 359 -9.00 6.42 4.40
C PHE A 359 -7.78 6.22 3.49
N LEU A 360 -6.84 5.36 3.88
CA LEU A 360 -5.63 5.08 3.09
C LEU A 360 -6.00 4.55 1.70
N ARG A 361 -7.00 3.66 1.63
CA ARG A 361 -7.53 3.17 0.35
C ARG A 361 -8.16 4.29 -0.48
N PHE A 362 -8.92 5.20 0.14
CA PHE A 362 -9.52 6.33 -0.57
C PHE A 362 -8.47 7.34 -1.03
N HIS A 363 -7.42 7.59 -0.24
CA HIS A 363 -6.28 8.40 -0.64
C HIS A 363 -5.55 7.78 -1.85
N GLU A 364 -5.32 6.46 -1.83
CA GLU A 364 -4.81 5.73 -3.00
C GLU A 364 -5.73 5.87 -4.22
N PHE A 365 -7.06 5.83 -4.03
CA PHE A 365 -8.01 6.09 -5.11
C PHE A 365 -7.84 7.50 -5.69
N VAL A 366 -7.73 8.53 -4.85
CA VAL A 366 -7.50 9.91 -5.30
C VAL A 366 -6.21 10.02 -6.08
N GLN A 367 -5.10 9.48 -5.56
CA GLN A 367 -3.80 9.50 -6.25
C GLN A 367 -3.82 8.72 -7.57
N SER A 368 -4.58 7.63 -7.63
CA SER A 368 -4.62 6.75 -8.81
C SER A 368 -5.56 7.23 -9.91
N ASN A 369 -6.57 8.04 -9.57
CA ASN A 369 -7.69 8.35 -10.47
C ASN A 369 -8.00 9.83 -10.67
N ILE A 370 -7.59 10.70 -9.74
CA ILE A 370 -7.92 12.13 -9.76
C ILE A 370 -6.64 12.94 -9.90
N ASP A 371 -5.73 12.85 -8.93
CA ASP A 371 -4.52 13.65 -8.92
C ASP A 371 -3.32 12.88 -8.30
N PRO A 372 -2.29 12.51 -9.10
CA PRO A 372 -1.14 11.73 -8.64
C PRO A 372 -0.27 12.44 -7.60
N ASP A 373 -0.32 13.76 -7.58
CA ASP A 373 0.46 14.60 -6.71
C ASP A 373 -0.38 15.13 -5.53
N ALA A 374 -1.61 14.60 -5.36
CA ALA A 374 -2.44 14.88 -4.20
C ALA A 374 -1.70 14.53 -2.91
N SER A 375 -1.84 15.38 -1.91
CA SER A 375 -1.19 15.21 -0.60
C SER A 375 -2.19 15.39 0.53
N VAL A 376 -2.01 14.62 1.60
CA VAL A 376 -2.78 14.81 2.83
C VAL A 376 -2.14 15.95 3.61
N VAL A 377 -2.95 16.90 4.04
CA VAL A 377 -2.55 18.03 4.89
C VAL A 377 -3.34 18.03 6.17
N VAL A 378 -2.66 18.40 7.24
CA VAL A 378 -3.25 18.72 8.53
C VAL A 378 -3.74 20.16 8.49
N GLU A 379 -5.04 20.40 8.71
CA GLU A 379 -5.54 21.76 8.95
C GLU A 379 -5.03 22.21 10.35
N THR A 380 -3.93 22.97 10.39
CA THR A 380 -3.40 23.60 11.63
C THR A 380 -4.21 24.78 12.13
#